data_AF-A0A645II34-F1
#
_entry.id   AF-A0A645II34-F1
#
_cell.length_a   1.000
_cell.length_b   1.000
_cell.length_c   1.000
_cell.angle_alpha   90.00
_cell.angle_beta   90.00
_cell.angle_gamma   90.00
#
_symmetry.space_group_name_H-M   'P 1'
#
loop_
_entity.id
_entity.type
_entity.pdbx_description
1 polymer ?
#
loop_
_entity_poly.entity_id
_entity_poly.type
_entity_poly.pdbx_seq_one_letter_code
_entity_poly.pdbx_strand_id
1 'polypeptide(L)'
;MAEAGEKIITLADIKLFIDSGADIILLPAPGTVPGITMEYIRELIAYVHQRQKLALTAIGTSQEGADTDTIKQIALMCKMAGADIHHIGDAGYLGMALPENIFAYSVAIRGIRHTYRRMAMSINR
;
A
#
# COMPACT_ATOMS: atom_id res chain seq x y z
N MET A 1 18.61 18.54 -9.56
CA MET A 1 17.79 17.57 -10.33
C MET A 1 16.53 17.35 -9.52
N ALA A 2 15.35 17.63 -10.08
CA ALA A 2 14.09 17.34 -9.38
C ALA A 2 13.86 15.82 -9.40
N GLU A 3 13.59 15.20 -8.25
CA GLU A 3 13.34 13.76 -8.19
C GLU A 3 12.11 13.41 -9.04
N ALA A 4 12.26 12.46 -9.95
CA ALA A 4 11.23 12.14 -10.94
C ALA A 4 9.99 11.48 -10.32
N GLY A 5 10.07 10.93 -9.10
CA GLY A 5 8.98 10.16 -8.51
C GLY A 5 7.91 10.98 -7.79
N GLU A 6 8.21 12.18 -7.28
CA GLU A 6 7.18 13.11 -6.74
C GLU A 6 6.15 13.55 -7.81
N LYS A 7 6.45 13.33 -9.10
CA LYS A 7 5.57 13.64 -10.23
C LYS A 7 4.74 12.46 -10.72
N ILE A 8 4.83 11.28 -10.09
CA ILE A 8 4.10 10.10 -10.56
C ILE A 8 2.61 10.19 -10.25
N ILE A 9 2.25 10.77 -9.10
CA ILE A 9 0.85 11.03 -8.74
C ILE A 9 0.76 12.29 -7.88
N THR A 10 -0.03 13.27 -8.31
CA THR A 10 -0.20 14.54 -7.61
C THR A 10 -1.63 14.71 -7.08
N LEU A 11 -1.85 15.71 -6.20
CA LEU A 11 -3.21 16.07 -5.76
C LEU A 11 -4.15 16.42 -6.93
N ALA A 12 -3.63 17.00 -8.01
CA ALA A 12 -4.42 17.33 -9.19
C ALA A 12 -4.89 16.07 -9.92
N ASP A 13 -4.02 15.06 -10.02
CA ASP A 13 -4.37 13.75 -10.61
C ASP A 13 -5.42 13.05 -9.76
N ILE A 14 -5.24 13.03 -8.43
CA ILE A 14 -6.23 12.46 -7.50
C ILE A 14 -7.59 13.14 -7.64
N LYS A 15 -7.61 14.48 -7.69
CA LYS A 15 -8.84 15.24 -7.92
C LYS A 15 -9.51 14.81 -9.22
N LEU A 16 -8.75 14.73 -10.31
CA LEU A 16 -9.26 14.33 -11.62
C LEU A 16 -9.84 12.91 -11.59
N PHE A 17 -9.18 11.97 -10.92
CA PHE A 17 -9.67 10.60 -10.79
C PHE A 17 -10.99 10.53 -10.02
N ILE A 18 -11.08 11.24 -8.88
CA ILE A 18 -12.31 11.28 -8.08
C ILE A 18 -13.45 11.96 -8.85
N ASP A 19 -13.19 13.08 -9.51
CA ASP A 19 -14.17 13.80 -10.33
C ASP A 19 -14.65 12.94 -11.52
N SER A 20 -13.81 12.02 -12.00
CA SER A 20 -14.13 11.03 -13.04
C SER A 20 -14.87 9.79 -12.51
N GLY A 21 -15.14 9.72 -11.20
CA GLY A 21 -15.92 8.65 -10.59
C GLY A 21 -15.10 7.55 -9.90
N ALA A 22 -13.79 7.73 -9.67
CA ALA A 22 -13.01 6.75 -8.92
C ALA A 22 -13.40 6.71 -7.44
N ASP A 23 -13.67 5.50 -6.92
CA ASP A 23 -13.99 5.27 -5.51
C ASP A 23 -12.77 4.91 -4.65
N ILE A 24 -11.73 4.38 -5.30
CA ILE A 24 -10.49 3.95 -4.67
C ILE A 24 -9.32 4.57 -5.44
N ILE A 25 -8.41 5.21 -4.72
CA ILE A 25 -7.21 5.82 -5.29
C ILE A 25 -6.00 4.96 -4.94
N LEU A 26 -5.32 4.45 -5.97
CA LEU A 26 -4.08 3.71 -5.83
C LEU A 26 -2.91 4.68 -5.72
N LEU A 27 -2.12 4.50 -4.66
CA LEU A 27 -0.92 5.27 -4.36
C LEU A 27 0.27 4.32 -4.21
N PRO A 28 1.49 4.73 -4.59
CA PRO A 28 2.69 3.96 -4.28
C PRO A 28 2.88 3.88 -2.76
N ALA A 29 3.30 2.71 -2.26
CA ALA A 29 3.67 2.57 -0.87
C ALA A 29 4.88 3.46 -0.53
N PRO A 30 4.93 4.12 0.65
CA PRO A 30 6.08 4.93 1.05
C PRO A 30 7.41 4.17 0.97
N GLY A 31 8.45 4.82 0.44
CA GLY A 31 9.79 4.24 0.30
C GLY A 31 9.97 3.26 -0.87
N THR A 32 8.91 2.95 -1.62
CA THR A 32 8.99 1.99 -2.74
C THR A 32 9.33 2.63 -4.09
N VAL A 33 9.19 3.95 -4.18
CA VAL A 33 9.43 4.76 -5.38
C VAL A 33 10.27 5.99 -4.96
N PRO A 34 11.28 6.40 -5.74
CA PRO A 34 12.11 7.57 -5.40
C PRO A 34 11.27 8.82 -5.11
N GLY A 35 11.59 9.57 -4.05
CA GLY A 35 10.85 10.77 -3.65
C GLY A 35 9.48 10.55 -3.00
N ILE A 36 8.97 9.31 -2.94
CA ILE A 36 7.70 9.01 -2.26
C ILE A 36 7.93 8.75 -0.77
N THR A 37 7.68 9.76 0.05
CA THR A 37 7.79 9.71 1.52
C THR A 37 6.47 9.31 2.19
N MET A 38 6.52 8.95 3.47
CA MET A 38 5.32 8.64 4.24
C MET A 38 4.44 9.88 4.42
N GLU A 39 5.05 11.05 4.66
CA GLU A 39 4.38 12.33 4.84
C GLU A 39 3.65 12.75 3.56
N TYR A 40 4.28 12.58 2.41
CA TYR A 40 3.68 12.88 1.11
C TYR A 40 2.44 12.02 0.87
N ILE A 41 2.56 10.70 1.04
CA ILE A 41 1.41 9.78 0.89
C ILE A 41 0.31 10.10 1.90
N ARG A 42 0.65 10.46 3.14
CA ARG A 42 -0.33 10.87 4.16
C ARG A 42 -1.14 12.09 3.71
N GLU A 43 -0.51 13.10 3.11
CA GLU A 43 -1.20 14.28 2.60
C GLU A 43 -2.20 13.91 1.49
N LEU A 44 -1.77 13.07 0.54
CA LEU A 44 -2.62 12.56 -0.54
C LEU A 44 -3.80 11.75 0.01
N ILE A 45 -3.56 10.85 0.97
CA ILE A 45 -4.61 10.03 1.60
C ILE A 45 -5.60 10.92 2.36
N ALA A 46 -5.13 11.92 3.10
CA ALA A 46 -6.03 12.85 3.80
C ALA A 46 -6.98 13.57 2.84
N TYR A 47 -6.51 13.94 1.64
CA TYR A 47 -7.34 14.53 0.60
C TYR A 47 -8.39 13.55 0.02
N VAL A 48 -8.00 12.29 -0.16
CA VAL A 48 -8.90 11.19 -0.59
C VAL A 48 -10.01 10.98 0.44
N HIS A 49 -9.65 10.89 1.73
CA HIS A 49 -10.61 10.73 2.83
C HIS A 49 -11.56 11.91 2.97
N GLN A 50 -11.11 13.15 2.74
CA GLN A 50 -11.99 14.34 2.72
C GLN A 50 -13.11 14.25 1.68
N ARG A 51 -12.93 13.44 0.63
CA ARG A 51 -13.92 13.17 -0.42
C ARG A 51 -14.73 11.89 -0.18
N GLN A 52 -14.59 11.30 1.01
CA GLN A 52 -15.25 10.04 1.38
C GLN A 52 -14.91 8.89 0.42
N LYS A 53 -13.70 8.90 -0.13
CA LYS A 53 -13.13 7.84 -0.98
C LYS A 53 -12.11 7.02 -0.19
N LEU A 54 -11.70 5.88 -0.73
CA LEU A 54 -10.71 4.99 -0.11
C LEU A 54 -9.33 5.14 -0.75
N ALA A 55 -8.28 4.94 0.04
CA ALA A 55 -6.91 4.91 -0.42
C ALA A 55 -6.32 3.50 -0.35
N LEU A 56 -5.68 3.08 -1.44
CA LEU A 56 -4.93 1.84 -1.54
C LEU A 56 -3.44 2.16 -1.70
N THR A 57 -2.58 1.54 -0.91
CA THR A 57 -1.12 1.61 -1.09
C THR A 57 -0.59 0.33 -1.71
N ALA A 58 0.28 0.45 -2.71
CA ALA A 58 0.83 -0.69 -3.44
C ALA A 58 2.35 -0.76 -3.40
N ILE A 59 2.88 -1.94 -3.06
CA ILE A 59 4.26 -2.32 -3.41
C ILE A 59 4.20 -2.99 -4.79
N GLY A 60 4.47 -2.23 -5.84
CA GLY A 60 4.52 -2.70 -7.24
C GLY A 60 5.94 -2.75 -7.81
N THR A 61 6.95 -2.82 -6.95
CA THR A 61 8.36 -2.87 -7.33
C THR A 61 9.00 -4.16 -6.83
N SER A 62 10.22 -4.47 -7.27
CA SER A 62 10.98 -5.63 -6.77
C SER A 62 11.13 -5.68 -5.24
N GLN A 63 10.86 -4.58 -4.53
CA GLN A 63 10.85 -4.54 -3.06
C GLN A 63 9.80 -5.47 -2.44
N GLU A 64 8.80 -5.96 -3.17
CA GLU A 64 7.88 -6.99 -2.67
C GLU A 64 8.56 -8.33 -2.35
N GLY A 65 9.75 -8.56 -2.93
CA GLY A 65 10.63 -9.69 -2.64
C GLY A 65 11.76 -9.37 -1.65
N ALA A 66 11.73 -8.21 -0.99
CA ALA A 66 12.70 -7.88 0.05
C ALA A 66 12.56 -8.78 1.28
N ASP A 67 13.52 -8.68 2.20
CA ASP A 67 13.47 -9.39 3.47
C ASP A 67 12.24 -8.96 4.31
N THR A 68 11.85 -9.81 5.26
CA THR A 68 10.64 -9.57 6.05
C THR A 68 10.72 -8.31 6.93
N ASP A 69 11.90 -7.86 7.35
CA ASP A 69 12.04 -6.65 8.16
C ASP A 69 11.72 -5.40 7.33
N THR A 70 12.27 -5.34 6.11
CA THR A 70 11.92 -4.31 5.12
C THR A 70 10.41 -4.28 4.84
N ILE A 71 9.79 -5.44 4.61
CA ILE A 71 8.35 -5.53 4.35
C ILE A 71 7.51 -5.03 5.53
N LYS A 72 7.87 -5.40 6.76
CA LYS A 72 7.18 -4.92 7.97
C LYS A 72 7.29 -3.40 8.11
N GLN A 73 8.45 -2.82 7.80
CA GLN A 73 8.64 -1.36 7.82
C GLN A 73 7.73 -0.67 6.81
N ILE A 74 7.72 -1.13 5.54
CA ILE A 74 6.85 -0.57 4.50
C ILE A 74 5.37 -0.69 4.92
N ALA A 75 4.96 -1.84 5.45
CA ALA A 75 3.60 -2.07 5.93
C ALA A 75 3.17 -1.07 7.02
N LEU A 76 4.06 -0.81 7.99
CA LEU A 76 3.80 0.16 9.04
C LEU A 76 3.76 1.60 8.50
N MET A 77 4.65 1.97 7.58
CA MET A 77 4.60 3.28 6.93
C MET A 77 3.29 3.49 6.17
N CYS A 78 2.82 2.50 5.41
CA CYS A 78 1.52 2.54 4.74
C CYS A 78 0.37 2.76 5.73
N LYS A 79 0.40 2.03 6.86
CA LYS A 79 -0.61 2.13 7.91
C LYS A 79 -0.59 3.51 8.59
N MET A 80 0.60 4.04 8.86
CA MET A 80 0.78 5.39 9.43
C MET A 80 0.32 6.48 8.49
N ALA A 81 0.50 6.30 7.17
CA ALA A 81 0.01 7.22 6.16
C ALA A 81 -1.53 7.22 6.04
N GLY A 82 -2.22 6.20 6.57
CA GLY A 82 -3.67 6.10 6.60
C GLY A 82 -4.27 5.21 5.51
N ALA A 83 -3.50 4.29 4.94
CA ALA A 83 -4.01 3.37 3.91
C ALA A 83 -5.21 2.55 4.41
N ASP A 84 -6.27 2.49 3.61
CA ASP A 84 -7.44 1.63 3.87
C ASP A 84 -7.19 0.21 3.34
N ILE A 85 -6.53 0.13 2.18
CA ILE A 85 -6.21 -1.10 1.50
C ILE A 85 -4.70 -1.20 1.29
N HIS A 86 -4.17 -2.37 1.58
CA HIS A 86 -2.75 -2.67 1.46
C HIS A 86 -2.54 -3.72 0.36
N HIS A 87 -1.74 -3.38 -0.63
CA HIS A 87 -1.41 -4.22 -1.76
C HIS A 87 0.09 -4.56 -1.78
N ILE A 88 0.37 -5.85 -1.97
CA ILE A 88 1.71 -6.40 -2.17
C ILE A 88 1.59 -7.51 -3.22
N GLY A 89 2.42 -7.48 -4.25
CA GLY A 89 2.39 -8.46 -5.34
C GLY A 89 2.01 -7.85 -6.69
N ASP A 90 2.98 -7.73 -7.59
CA ASP A 90 2.82 -7.34 -8.99
C ASP A 90 3.71 -8.19 -9.93
N ALA A 91 4.90 -8.64 -9.47
CA ALA A 91 5.92 -9.25 -10.32
C ALA A 91 6.70 -10.44 -9.68
N GLY A 92 6.32 -10.90 -8.49
CA GLY A 92 6.99 -11.97 -7.75
C GLY A 92 6.89 -13.36 -8.40
N TYR A 93 7.29 -14.42 -7.67
CA TYR A 93 7.32 -15.80 -8.18
C TYR A 93 5.93 -16.19 -8.73
N LEU A 94 5.80 -16.35 -10.06
CA LEU A 94 4.53 -16.63 -10.75
C LEU A 94 3.42 -15.58 -10.53
N GLY A 95 3.77 -14.30 -10.27
CA GLY A 95 2.80 -13.22 -10.10
C GLY A 95 2.25 -13.05 -8.68
N MET A 96 2.96 -13.57 -7.67
CA MET A 96 2.65 -13.34 -6.26
C MET A 96 3.90 -12.97 -5.45
N ALA A 97 3.72 -12.12 -4.43
CA ALA A 97 4.75 -11.91 -3.42
C ALA A 97 5.04 -13.20 -2.64
N LEU A 98 6.22 -13.28 -2.02
CA LEU A 98 6.61 -14.44 -1.20
C LEU A 98 5.58 -14.67 -0.08
N PRO A 99 5.15 -15.92 0.19
CA PRO A 99 4.21 -16.21 1.28
C PRO A 99 4.65 -15.66 2.63
N GLU A 100 5.96 -15.68 2.91
CA GLU A 100 6.59 -15.13 4.11
C GLU A 100 6.38 -13.62 4.21
N ASN A 101 6.43 -12.91 3.07
CA ASN A 101 6.22 -11.46 3.01
C ASN A 101 4.73 -11.11 3.18
N ILE A 102 3.83 -11.89 2.57
CA ILE A 102 2.38 -11.74 2.79
C ILE A 102 2.05 -11.96 4.27
N PHE A 103 2.65 -12.98 4.89
CA PHE A 103 2.49 -13.26 6.32
C PHE A 103 3.06 -12.13 7.19
N ALA A 104 4.30 -11.69 6.95
CA ALA A 104 4.96 -10.64 7.72
C ALA A 104 4.19 -9.31 7.62
N TYR A 105 3.80 -8.91 6.40
CA TYR A 105 2.98 -7.73 6.16
C TYR A 105 1.66 -7.83 6.94
N SER A 106 0.98 -8.97 6.85
CA SER A 106 -0.25 -9.24 7.57
C SER A 106 -0.07 -9.08 9.08
N VAL A 107 0.93 -9.73 9.67
CA VAL A 107 1.19 -9.65 11.11
C VAL A 107 1.47 -8.21 11.54
N ALA A 108 2.23 -7.44 10.77
CA ALA A 108 2.53 -6.04 11.09
C ALA A 108 1.26 -5.18 11.16
N ILE A 109 0.34 -5.33 10.21
CA ILE A 109 -0.85 -4.46 10.15
C ILE A 109 -1.97 -4.90 11.11
N ARG A 110 -2.24 -6.20 11.24
CA ARG A 110 -3.42 -6.73 11.97
C ARG A 110 -3.09 -7.58 13.20
N GLY A 111 -1.81 -7.86 13.44
CA GLY A 111 -1.34 -8.73 14.52
C GLY A 111 -1.44 -10.23 14.20
N ILE A 112 -0.71 -11.03 14.97
CA ILE A 112 -0.55 -12.48 14.74
C ILE A 112 -1.86 -13.25 14.86
N ARG A 113 -2.68 -12.94 15.87
CA ARG A 113 -3.97 -13.61 16.13
C ARG A 113 -4.94 -13.48 14.95
N HIS A 114 -5.09 -12.27 14.41
CA HIS A 114 -5.97 -12.03 13.26
C HIS A 114 -5.40 -12.62 11.98
N THR A 115 -4.08 -12.64 11.83
CA THR A 115 -3.41 -13.27 10.69
C THR A 115 -3.70 -14.78 10.66
N TYR A 116 -3.45 -15.49 11.75
CA TYR A 116 -3.76 -16.92 11.84
C TYR A 116 -5.24 -17.22 11.62
N ARG A 117 -6.14 -16.41 12.20
CA ARG A 117 -7.58 -16.57 11.96
C ARG A 117 -7.90 -16.45 10.47
N ARG A 118 -7.35 -15.47 9.75
CA ARG A 118 -7.60 -15.30 8.31
C ARG A 118 -7.06 -16.46 7.49
N MET A 119 -5.90 -17.00 7.86
CA MET A 119 -5.28 -18.13 7.16
C MET A 119 -6.03 -19.45 7.39
N ALA A 120 -6.55 -19.67 8.60
CA ALA A 120 -7.23 -20.91 8.97
C ALA A 120 -8.76 -20.88 8.73
N MET A 121 -9.31 -19.76 8.26
CA MET A 121 -10.75 -19.63 8.02
C MET A 121 -11.20 -20.45 6.81
N SER A 122 -12.20 -21.31 7.00
CA SER A 122 -12.90 -21.97 5.89
C SER A 122 -13.50 -20.93 4.94
N ILE A 123 -13.35 -21.18 3.64
CA ILE A 123 -14.00 -20.41 2.57
C ILE A 123 -15.49 -20.76 2.41
N ASN A 124 -15.90 -21.95 2.85
CA ASN A 124 -17.30 -22.40 2.84
C ASN A 124 -17.94 -22.08 4.19
N ARG A 125 -18.38 -20.83 4.36
CA ARG A 125 -19.11 -20.34 5.54
C ARG A 125 -20.50 -19.90 5.16
#